data_AF-X1DY22-F1
#
_entry.id   AF-X1DY22-F1
#
_cell.length_a   1.000
_cell.length_b   1.000
_cell.length_c   1.000
_cell.angle_alpha   90.00
_cell.angle_beta   90.00
_cell.angle_gamma   90.00
#
_symmetry.space_group_name_H-M   'P 1'
#
loop_
_entity.id
_entity.type
_entity.pdbx_description
1 polymer ?
#
loop_
_entity_poly.entity_id
_entity_poly.type
_entity_poly.pdbx_seq_one_letter_code
_entity_poly.pdbx_strand_id
1 'polypeptide(L)' 'GEKIRALLEIPDFYEIKHVISLGYPDETSVIEPYKDSFKYWKEGNEMHLPKRKLESIILKIV' A
#
# COMPACT_ATOMS: atom_id res chain seq x y z
N GLY A 1 14.80 -6.71 -5.97
CA GLY A 1 14.72 -7.47 -7.22
C GLY A 1 15.58 -8.71 -7.16
N GLU A 2 16.89 -8.53 -6.93
CA GLU A 2 17.91 -9.56 -7.16
C GLU A 2 17.64 -10.95 -6.59
N LYS A 3 17.15 -11.07 -5.34
CA LYS A 3 16.81 -12.39 -4.78
C LYS A 3 15.69 -13.09 -5.55
N ILE A 4 14.65 -12.35 -5.94
CA ILE A 4 13.52 -12.87 -6.72
C ILE A 4 13.99 -13.22 -8.13
N ARG A 5 14.84 -12.36 -8.71
CA ARG A 5 15.47 -12.59 -10.02
C ARG A 5 16.23 -13.92 -10.04
N ALA A 6 17.11 -14.13 -9.06
CA ALA A 6 17.88 -15.36 -8.95
C ALA A 6 16.99 -16.59 -8.69
N LEU A 7 15.99 -16.47 -7.82
CA LEU A 7 15.09 -17.56 -7.46
C LEU A 7 14.19 -18.02 -8.63
N LEU A 8 13.75 -17.09 -9.47
CA LEU A 8 12.83 -17.34 -10.59
C LEU A 8 13.55 -17.31 -11.95
N GLU A 9 14.87 -17.25 -11.95
CA GLU A 9 15.72 -17.22 -13.16
C GLU A 9 15.31 -16.14 -14.18
N ILE A 10 14.97 -14.94 -13.70
CA ILE A 10 14.50 -13.84 -14.56
C ILE A 10 15.69 -13.20 -15.29
N PRO A 11 15.70 -13.16 -16.64
CA PRO A 11 16.78 -12.52 -17.39
C PRO A 11 16.96 -11.03 -17.10
N ASP A 12 18.21 -10.55 -17.16
CA ASP A 12 18.59 -9.18 -16.72
C ASP A 12 17.94 -8.05 -17.54
N PHE A 13 17.51 -8.33 -18.77
CA PHE A 13 16.81 -7.35 -19.61
C PHE A 13 15.33 -7.14 -19.24
N TYR A 14 14.79 -7.92 -18.30
CA TYR A 14 13.47 -7.67 -17.72
C TYR A 14 13.56 -6.90 -16.41
N GLU A 15 12.64 -5.95 -16.22
CA GLU A 15 12.48 -5.19 -14.99
C GLU A 15 11.33 -5.77 -14.14
N ILE A 16 11.62 -6.08 -12.87
CA ILE A 16 10.59 -6.49 -11.90
C ILE A 16 9.92 -5.23 -11.35
N LYS A 17 8.78 -4.83 -11.94
CA LYS A 17 8.06 -3.61 -11.53
C LYS A 17 7.37 -3.73 -10.17
N HIS A 18 6.66 -4.83 -9.95
CA HIS A 18 5.85 -5.03 -8.74
C HIS A 18 5.83 -6.50 -8.33
N VAL A 19 5.54 -6.74 -7.06
CA VAL A 19 5.22 -8.06 -6.50
C VAL A 19 3.93 -7.89 -5.70
N ILE A 20 2.93 -8.74 -5.95
CA ILE A 20 1.64 -8.71 -5.27
C ILE A 20 1.52 -9.99 -4.45
N SER A 21 1.47 -9.86 -3.13
CA SER A 21 1.21 -10.97 -2.21
C SER A 21 -0.30 -11.23 -2.12
N LEU A 22 -0.70 -12.49 -2.21
CA LEU A 22 -2.09 -12.92 -2.09
C LEU A 22 -2.21 -13.93 -0.94
N GLY A 23 -3.30 -13.84 -0.19
CA GLY A 23 -3.58 -14.71 0.96
C GLY A 23 -4.89 -14.32 1.62
N TYR A 24 -5.33 -15.13 2.59
CA TYR A 24 -6.47 -14.77 3.42
C TYR A 24 -6.05 -13.70 4.44
N PRO A 25 -6.85 -12.63 4.62
CA PRO A 25 -6.52 -11.58 5.58
C PRO A 25 -6.63 -12.11 7.02
N ASP A 26 -5.59 -11.87 7.82
CA ASP A 26 -5.54 -12.18 9.25
C ASP A 26 -5.75 -10.92 10.12
N GLU A 27 -5.83 -9.75 9.49
CA GLU A 27 -6.07 -8.45 10.14
C GLU A 27 -7.18 -7.66 9.43
N THR A 28 -7.78 -6.71 10.15
CA THR A 28 -8.85 -5.85 9.63
C THR A 28 -8.31 -4.46 9.34
N SER A 29 -8.56 -3.92 8.15
CA SER A 29 -8.15 -2.54 7.81
C SER A 29 -9.26 -1.54 8.13
N VAL A 30 -8.93 -0.49 8.87
CA VAL A 30 -9.84 0.60 9.25
C VAL A 30 -9.37 1.90 8.61
N ILE A 31 -10.28 2.63 7.97
CA ILE A 31 -9.96 3.90 7.33
C ILE A 31 -10.13 5.03 8.34
N GLU A 32 -9.08 5.83 8.50
CA GLU A 32 -9.07 7.01 9.37
C GLU A 32 -9.02 8.29 8.53
N PRO A 33 -9.70 9.37 8.93
CA PRO A 33 -9.51 10.67 8.33
C PRO A 33 -8.05 11.13 8.48
N TYR A 34 -7.43 11.56 7.39
CA TYR A 34 -6.12 12.19 7.42
C TYR A 34 -6.15 13.44 8.31
N LYS A 35 -5.18 13.53 9.22
CA LYS A 35 -4.92 14.71 10.06
C LYS A 35 -3.59 15.34 9.62
N ASP A 36 -2.48 14.76 10.03
CA ASP A 36 -1.13 15.33 9.80
C ASP A 36 -0.10 14.34 9.25
N SER A 37 -0.45 13.05 9.14
CA SER A 37 0.47 12.00 8.68
C SER A 37 -0.25 10.87 7.95
N PHE A 38 0.41 10.28 6.96
CA PHE A 38 -0.02 9.05 6.27
C PHE A 38 0.53 7.79 6.92
N LYS A 39 1.29 7.92 8.01
CA LYS A 39 1.82 6.76 8.73
C LYS A 39 0.66 5.93 9.28
N TYR A 40 0.58 4.69 8.83
CA TYR A 40 -0.36 3.71 9.36
C TYR A 40 0.13 3.20 10.73
N TRP A 41 -0.80 2.70 11.55
CA TRP A 41 -0.48 2.07 12.83
C TRP A 41 -1.41 0.88 13.08
N LYS A 42 -0.98 0.00 13.97
CA LYS A 42 -1.74 -1.17 14.39
C LYS A 42 -2.24 -0.99 15.81
N GLU A 43 -3.53 -1.26 16.03
CA GLU A 43 -4.15 -1.31 17.34
C GLU A 43 -4.92 -2.63 17.46
N GLY A 44 -4.46 -3.54 18.32
CA GLY A 44 -5.00 -4.90 18.36
C GLY A 44 -4.90 -5.62 17.01
N ASN A 45 -6.04 -6.05 16.46
CA ASN A 45 -6.10 -6.69 15.13
C ASN A 45 -6.43 -5.71 13.98
N GLU A 46 -6.49 -4.42 14.29
CA GLU A 46 -6.87 -3.38 13.34
C GLU A 46 -5.64 -2.64 12.81
N MET A 47 -5.60 -2.49 11.49
CA MET A 47 -4.63 -1.67 10.77
C MET A 47 -5.31 -0.36 10.37
N HIS A 48 -4.94 0.74 11.03
CA HIS A 48 -5.53 2.04 10.78
C HIS A 48 -4.79 2.76 9.66
N LEU A 49 -5.54 3.18 8.65
CA LEU A 49 -5.04 3.74 7.39
C LEU A 49 -5.53 5.19 7.21
N PRO A 50 -4.68 6.20 7.45
CA PRO A 50 -5.04 7.60 7.20
C PRO A 50 -5.30 7.86 5.72
N LYS A 51 -6.49 8.39 5.40
CA LYS A 51 -6.90 8.75 4.04
C LYS A 51 -7.42 10.18 3.97
N ARG A 52 -7.01 10.87 2.92
CA ARG A 52 -7.55 12.19 2.57
C ARG A 52 -9.04 12.07 2.23
N LYS A 53 -9.83 13.04 2.66
CA LYS A 53 -11.21 13.18 2.19
C LYS A 53 -11.22 13.55 0.71
N LEU A 54 -12.27 13.15 0.00
CA LEU A 54 -12.41 13.35 -1.44
C LEU A 54 -12.30 14.83 -1.82
N GLU A 55 -12.93 15.72 -1.06
CA GLU A 55 -12.97 17.16 -1.31
C GLU A 55 -11.58 17.80 -1.22
N SER A 56 -10.66 17.20 -0.44
CA SER A 56 -9.29 17.68 -0.36
C SER A 56 -8.46 17.34 -1.60
N ILE A 57 -8.90 16.36 -2.41
CA ILE A 57 -8.17 15.87 -3.58
C ILE A 57 -8.72 16.48 -4.86
N ILE A 58 -10.02 16.78 -4.90
CA ILE A 58 -10.66 17.41 -6.06
C ILE A 58 -10.22 18.87 -6.18
N LEU A 59 -9.47 19.18 -7.24
CA LEU A 59 -9.20 20.55 -7.66
C LEU A 59 -10.45 21.10 -8.36
N LYS A 60 -11.03 22.17 -7.82
CA LYS A 60 -12.08 22.93 -8.52
C LYS A 60 -11.41 23.93 -9.44
N ILE A 61 -11.52 23.71 -10.74
CA ILE A 61 -11.13 24.69 -11.75
C ILE A 61 -12.34 25.61 -11.93
N VAL A 62 -12.17 26.86 -11.48
CA VAL A 62 -13.10 27.98 -11.73
C VAL A 62 -12.70 28.71 -13.00
#